data_AF-A0A0B7AB17-F1
#
_entry.id   AF-A0A0B7AB17-F1
#
_cell.length_a   1.000
_cell.length_b   1.000
_cell.length_c   1.000
_cell.angle_alpha   90.00
_cell.angle_beta   90.00
_cell.angle_gamma   90.00
#
_symmetry.space_group_name_H-M   'P 1'
#
loop_
_entity.id
_entity.type
_entity.pdbx_description
1 polymer ?
#
loop_
_entity_poly.entity_id
_entity_poly.type
_entity_poly.pdbx_seq_one_letter_code
_entity_poly.pdbx_strand_id
1 'polypeptide(L)'
;RDLTLVFTEEPGLLGPKAMYVFQGLSLARDEVLWLLRHVVNPPSKQHNVKISPEDFYDRQLPELLFYMEELRGLVKKYSEVIQRYYVQYLSGYDAVYLNQLIQNISMCPEDESIILSSFYNSIAALSVKQVEKNELFDFRGFRLDWFRLQAYSSVSKAALELKNHQDLAKHMNTVVFHTKMVDFLDEMINETGDLSIYCFYTTLFEHQFKQCMEFLAQHRYSIIFPMICGHFMNATHSLCPEERASLGKTSVKYAHWFLTEMSTEINQVITHVCEETVIMDLKVGVVWTLERKMYYGRNLK
;
A
#
# COMPACT_ATOMS: atom_id res chain seq x y z
N ARG A 1 1.10 -9.39 -6.39
CA ARG A 1 2.29 -10.11 -6.88
C ARG A 1 2.81 -9.55 -8.19
N ASP A 2 2.16 -9.82 -9.33
CA ASP A 2 2.74 -9.50 -10.65
C ASP A 2 2.98 -8.00 -10.85
N LEU A 3 2.06 -7.16 -10.36
CA LEU A 3 2.23 -5.71 -10.36
C LEU A 3 3.48 -5.27 -9.60
N THR A 4 3.74 -5.87 -8.45
CA THR A 4 4.94 -5.62 -7.63
C THR A 4 6.21 -6.03 -8.37
N LEU A 5 6.21 -7.21 -9.01
CA LEU A 5 7.36 -7.72 -9.77
C LEU A 5 7.71 -6.77 -10.93
N VAL A 6 6.72 -6.39 -11.73
CA VAL A 6 6.90 -5.47 -12.87
C VAL A 6 7.49 -4.13 -12.41
N PHE A 7 6.99 -3.54 -11.33
CA PHE A 7 7.53 -2.27 -10.83
C PHE A 7 8.87 -2.38 -10.10
N THR A 8 9.21 -3.57 -9.62
CA THR A 8 10.54 -3.82 -9.06
C THR A 8 11.59 -3.91 -10.17
N GLU A 9 11.27 -4.59 -11.27
CA GLU A 9 12.13 -4.72 -12.44
C GLU A 9 12.24 -3.40 -13.22
N GLU A 10 11.13 -2.70 -13.41
CA GLU A 10 11.06 -1.45 -14.19
C GLU A 10 10.40 -0.32 -13.37
N PRO A 11 11.13 0.31 -12.42
CA PRO A 11 10.59 1.38 -11.58
C PRO A 11 10.09 2.60 -12.37
N GLY A 12 10.63 2.83 -13.58
CA GLY A 12 10.18 3.91 -14.47
C GLY A 12 8.71 3.81 -14.86
N LEU A 13 8.11 2.61 -14.80
CA LEU A 13 6.68 2.42 -15.06
C LEU A 13 5.79 3.03 -13.98
N LEU A 14 6.32 3.30 -12.77
CA LEU A 14 5.53 3.92 -11.69
C LEU A 14 5.01 5.31 -12.06
N GLY A 15 5.66 6.04 -12.97
CA GLY A 15 5.11 7.28 -13.53
C GLY A 15 3.80 7.05 -14.30
N PRO A 16 3.85 6.43 -15.49
CA PRO A 16 2.68 6.23 -16.35
C PRO A 16 1.65 5.23 -15.80
N LYS A 17 2.01 4.41 -14.82
CA LYS A 17 1.15 3.34 -14.26
C LYS A 17 0.81 3.53 -12.78
N ALA A 18 1.08 4.71 -12.20
CA ALA A 18 0.77 5.02 -10.80
C ALA A 18 -0.67 4.67 -10.42
N MET A 19 -1.64 4.95 -11.30
CA MET A 19 -3.06 4.66 -11.05
C MET A 19 -3.32 3.18 -10.74
N TYR A 20 -2.64 2.24 -11.41
CA TYR A 20 -2.81 0.82 -11.14
C TYR A 20 -2.32 0.42 -9.76
N VAL A 21 -1.31 1.11 -9.22
CA VAL A 21 -0.85 0.87 -7.84
C VAL A 21 -1.96 1.21 -6.86
N PHE A 22 -2.54 2.42 -6.96
CA PHE A 22 -3.58 2.87 -6.03
C PHE A 22 -4.89 2.10 -6.19
N GLN A 23 -5.25 1.70 -7.41
CA GLN A 23 -6.38 0.81 -7.65
C GLN A 23 -6.14 -0.57 -7.01
N GLY A 24 -4.96 -1.17 -7.22
CA GLY A 24 -4.61 -2.46 -6.64
C GLY A 24 -4.62 -2.44 -5.11
N LEU A 25 -4.08 -1.37 -4.52
CA LEU A 25 -4.12 -1.16 -3.07
C LEU A 25 -5.56 -1.02 -2.55
N SER A 26 -6.38 -0.18 -3.19
CA SER A 26 -7.76 0.04 -2.74
C SER A 26 -8.58 -1.23 -2.83
N LEU A 27 -8.51 -1.96 -3.95
CA LEU A 27 -9.25 -3.20 -4.14
C LEU A 27 -8.85 -4.25 -3.08
N ALA A 28 -7.55 -4.45 -2.88
CA ALA A 28 -7.05 -5.39 -1.87
C ALA A 28 -7.46 -4.98 -0.46
N ARG A 29 -7.33 -3.69 -0.12
CA ARG A 29 -7.73 -3.14 1.18
C ARG A 29 -9.21 -3.36 1.44
N ASP A 30 -10.08 -3.11 0.46
CA ASP A 30 -11.52 -3.25 0.61
C ASP A 30 -11.92 -4.71 0.89
N GLU A 31 -11.30 -5.68 0.21
CA GLU A 31 -11.50 -7.11 0.48
C GLU A 31 -11.02 -7.52 1.87
N VAL A 32 -9.86 -7.04 2.31
CA VAL A 32 -9.35 -7.28 3.68
C VAL A 32 -10.32 -6.71 4.71
N LEU A 33 -10.77 -5.46 4.53
CA LEU A 33 -11.74 -4.83 5.43
C LEU A 33 -13.06 -5.59 5.47
N TRP A 34 -13.52 -6.08 4.32
CA TRP A 34 -14.72 -6.89 4.22
C TRP A 34 -14.56 -8.19 5.01
N LEU A 35 -13.45 -8.91 4.78
CA LEU A 35 -13.17 -10.19 5.45
C LEU A 35 -13.13 -10.02 6.98
N LEU A 36 -12.37 -9.04 7.49
CA LEU A 36 -12.22 -8.81 8.93
C LEU A 36 -13.58 -8.58 9.63
N ARG A 37 -14.47 -7.81 9.01
CA ARG A 37 -15.79 -7.53 9.57
C ARG A 37 -16.68 -8.76 9.60
N HIS A 38 -16.69 -9.54 8.51
CA HIS A 38 -17.60 -10.67 8.36
C HIS A 38 -17.13 -11.95 9.08
N VAL A 39 -15.82 -12.10 9.34
CA VAL A 39 -15.30 -13.14 10.24
C VAL A 39 -15.91 -12.98 11.65
N VAL A 40 -15.98 -11.74 12.15
CA VAL A 40 -16.49 -11.46 13.50
C VAL A 40 -18.02 -11.36 13.51
N ASN A 41 -18.60 -10.77 12.46
CA ASN A 41 -20.04 -10.53 12.33
C ASN A 41 -20.54 -11.08 10.99
N PRO A 42 -20.74 -12.39 10.87
CA PRO A 42 -21.20 -13.00 9.62
C PRO A 42 -22.59 -12.47 9.24
N PRO A 43 -22.89 -12.33 7.94
CA PRO A 43 -24.16 -11.79 7.50
C PRO A 43 -25.31 -12.72 7.90
N SER A 44 -26.46 -12.14 8.27
CA SER A 44 -27.61 -12.95 8.67
C SER A 44 -28.17 -13.74 7.49
N LYS A 45 -28.77 -14.91 7.78
CA LYS A 45 -29.30 -15.84 6.78
C LYS A 45 -30.44 -15.24 5.97
N GLN A 46 -30.15 -14.49 4.92
CA GLN A 46 -31.09 -14.37 3.81
C GLN A 46 -30.94 -15.65 2.96
N HIS A 47 -31.98 -16.47 2.89
CA HIS A 47 -32.10 -17.65 2.00
C HIS A 47 -31.47 -19.00 2.42
N ASN A 48 -31.56 -19.43 3.69
CA ASN A 48 -31.27 -20.81 4.12
C ASN A 48 -29.85 -21.37 3.83
N VAL A 49 -28.90 -20.56 3.37
CA VAL A 49 -27.50 -20.97 3.22
C VAL A 49 -26.83 -20.97 4.60
N LYS A 50 -26.28 -22.12 5.01
CA LYS A 50 -25.53 -22.25 6.26
C LYS A 50 -24.10 -21.79 6.00
N ILE A 51 -23.79 -20.54 6.32
CA ILE A 51 -22.42 -20.01 6.28
C ILE A 51 -21.62 -20.66 7.41
N SER A 52 -20.54 -21.35 7.05
CA SER A 52 -19.58 -21.94 7.99
C SER A 52 -18.56 -20.88 8.41
N PRO A 53 -18.10 -20.87 9.66
CA PRO A 53 -16.94 -20.05 10.06
C PRO A 53 -15.69 -20.32 9.21
N GLU A 54 -15.57 -21.52 8.63
CA GLU A 54 -14.49 -21.89 7.71
C GLU A 54 -14.57 -21.15 6.37
N ASP A 55 -15.74 -20.63 5.98
CA ASP A 55 -15.93 -19.89 4.73
C ASP A 55 -15.20 -18.53 4.74
N PHE A 56 -14.88 -18.02 5.93
CA PHE A 56 -14.12 -16.78 6.11
C PHE A 56 -12.64 -17.01 6.37
N TYR A 57 -12.15 -18.23 6.11
CA TYR A 57 -10.75 -18.57 6.32
C TYR A 57 -9.94 -18.45 5.02
N ASP A 58 -9.09 -17.43 4.94
CA ASP A 58 -8.18 -17.22 3.82
C ASP A 58 -6.72 -17.53 4.21
N ARG A 59 -6.21 -18.65 3.70
CA ARG A 59 -4.81 -19.08 3.89
C ARG A 59 -3.80 -18.23 3.12
N GLN A 60 -4.22 -17.53 2.07
CA GLN A 60 -3.35 -16.70 1.22
C GLN A 60 -3.40 -15.22 1.60
N LEU A 61 -4.16 -14.85 2.62
CA LEU A 61 -4.21 -13.49 3.14
C LEU A 61 -2.81 -12.90 3.45
N PRO A 62 -1.86 -13.61 4.09
CA PRO A 62 -0.53 -13.07 4.34
C PRO A 62 0.20 -12.65 3.06
N GLU A 63 0.05 -13.43 1.98
CA GLU A 63 0.61 -13.11 0.66
C GLU A 63 0.00 -11.84 0.07
N LEU A 64 -1.33 -11.68 0.15
CA LEU A 64 -2.01 -10.47 -0.30
C LEU A 64 -1.50 -9.23 0.45
N LEU A 65 -1.50 -9.30 1.78
CA LEU A 65 -1.05 -8.21 2.64
C LEU A 65 0.41 -7.85 2.36
N PHE A 66 1.27 -8.85 2.16
CA PHE A 66 2.68 -8.64 1.86
C PHE A 66 2.86 -7.84 0.56
N TYR A 67 2.17 -8.24 -0.51
CA TYR A 67 2.28 -7.51 -1.78
C TYR A 67 1.63 -6.12 -1.76
N MET A 68 0.65 -5.88 -0.88
CA MET A 68 0.17 -4.51 -0.62
C MET A 68 1.31 -3.67 -0.04
N GLU A 69 2.00 -4.14 1.00
CA GLU A 69 3.07 -3.38 1.63
C GLU A 69 4.29 -3.19 0.72
N GLU A 70 4.63 -4.18 -0.10
CA GLU A 70 5.66 -4.02 -1.13
C GLU A 70 5.32 -2.93 -2.15
N LEU A 71 4.06 -2.85 -2.60
CA LEU A 71 3.62 -1.78 -3.50
C LEU A 71 3.74 -0.40 -2.82
N ARG A 72 3.36 -0.31 -1.54
CA ARG A 72 3.53 0.92 -0.73
C ARG A 72 5.01 1.30 -0.64
N GLY A 73 5.88 0.34 -0.39
CA GLY A 73 7.33 0.50 -0.35
C GLY A 73 7.92 1.00 -1.67
N LEU A 74 7.47 0.47 -2.80
CA LEU A 74 7.92 0.89 -4.12
C LEU A 74 7.56 2.35 -4.43
N VAL A 75 6.33 2.79 -4.11
CA VAL A 75 5.92 4.20 -4.30
C VAL A 75 6.77 5.14 -3.46
N LYS A 76 7.05 4.79 -2.20
CA LYS A 76 7.92 5.60 -1.32
C LYS A 76 9.35 5.64 -1.82
N LYS A 77 9.89 4.49 -2.23
CA LYS A 77 11.28 4.36 -2.69
C LYS A 77 11.54 5.12 -3.99
N TYR A 78 10.56 5.15 -4.89
CA TYR A 78 10.69 5.76 -6.22
C TYR A 78 9.79 6.99 -6.38
N SER A 79 9.53 7.72 -5.29
CA SER A 79 8.68 8.92 -5.29
C SER A 79 9.17 9.97 -6.29
N GLU A 80 10.48 10.21 -6.36
CA GLU A 80 11.08 11.16 -7.32
C GLU A 80 10.79 10.79 -8.79
N VAL A 81 10.73 9.49 -9.12
CA VAL A 81 10.39 9.02 -10.49
C VAL A 81 8.94 9.40 -10.83
N ILE A 82 8.04 9.20 -9.88
CA ILE A 82 6.62 9.54 -10.01
C ILE A 82 6.47 11.06 -10.12
N GLN A 83 7.07 11.82 -9.20
CA GLN A 83 7.04 13.28 -9.19
C GLN A 83 7.56 13.87 -10.50
N ARG A 84 8.73 13.42 -10.98
CA ARG A 84 9.33 13.87 -12.24
C ARG A 84 8.38 13.66 -13.41
N TYR A 85 7.76 12.49 -13.51
CA TYR A 85 6.81 12.17 -14.57
C TYR A 85 5.58 13.10 -14.53
N TYR A 86 4.95 13.27 -13.37
CA TYR A 86 3.73 14.07 -13.26
C TYR A 86 3.99 15.58 -13.34
N VAL A 87 5.16 16.07 -12.92
CA VAL A 87 5.57 17.46 -13.17
C VAL A 87 5.66 17.74 -14.67
N GLN A 88 6.24 16.82 -15.46
CA GLN A 88 6.29 16.96 -16.92
C GLN A 88 4.90 16.86 -17.56
N TYR A 89 4.04 16.00 -17.03
CA TYR A 89 2.67 15.85 -17.51
C TYR A 89 1.87 17.14 -17.29
N LEU A 90 1.97 17.69 -16.08
CA LEU A 90 1.26 18.89 -15.65
C LEU A 90 1.66 20.13 -16.46
N SER A 91 2.96 20.41 -16.59
CA SER A 91 3.43 21.60 -17.33
C SER A 91 3.40 21.42 -18.85
N GLY A 92 3.44 20.18 -19.33
CA GLY A 92 3.36 19.85 -20.74
C GLY A 92 1.92 19.73 -21.22
N TYR A 93 1.33 18.54 -21.08
CA TYR A 93 0.02 18.23 -21.65
C TYR A 93 -1.12 18.95 -20.93
N ASP A 94 -1.16 18.86 -19.60
CA ASP A 94 -2.34 19.33 -18.85
C ASP A 94 -2.50 20.84 -18.95
N ALA A 95 -1.40 21.60 -18.85
CA ALA A 95 -1.40 23.05 -19.02
C ALA A 95 -1.96 23.47 -20.39
N VAL A 96 -1.48 22.83 -21.46
CA VAL A 96 -1.90 23.17 -22.83
C VAL A 96 -3.38 22.85 -23.04
N TYR A 97 -3.82 21.66 -22.62
CA TYR A 97 -5.22 21.25 -22.81
C TYR A 97 -6.17 22.06 -21.90
N LEU A 98 -5.77 22.34 -20.66
CA LEU A 98 -6.55 23.19 -19.75
C LEU A 98 -6.74 24.58 -20.34
N ASN A 99 -5.69 25.20 -20.90
CA ASN A 99 -5.81 26.51 -21.54
C ASN A 99 -6.80 26.47 -22.72
N GLN A 100 -6.76 25.43 -23.56
CA GLN A 100 -7.72 25.26 -24.66
C GLN A 100 -9.17 25.18 -24.14
N LEU A 101 -9.42 24.43 -23.06
CA LEU A 101 -10.74 24.34 -22.44
C LEU A 101 -11.19 25.70 -21.89
N ILE A 102 -10.30 26.45 -21.24
CA ILE A 102 -10.61 27.78 -20.69
C ILE A 102 -10.99 28.76 -21.79
N GLN A 103 -10.23 28.79 -22.91
CA GLN A 103 -10.52 29.70 -24.04
C GLN A 103 -11.87 29.41 -24.72
N ASN A 104 -12.39 28.18 -24.60
CA ASN A 104 -13.69 27.80 -25.17
C ASN A 104 -14.88 28.23 -24.29
N ILE A 105 -14.65 28.79 -23.10
CA ILE A 105 -15.71 29.27 -22.21
C ILE A 105 -16.09 30.70 -22.63
N SER A 106 -17.27 30.87 -23.23
CA SER A 106 -17.71 32.17 -23.78
C SER A 106 -18.13 33.20 -22.73
N MET A 107 -18.60 32.75 -21.56
CA MET A 107 -19.07 33.62 -20.46
C MET A 107 -18.56 33.03 -19.14
N CYS A 108 -17.52 33.63 -18.57
CA CYS A 108 -16.96 33.25 -17.27
C CYS A 108 -16.93 34.49 -16.37
N PRO A 109 -17.52 34.47 -15.16
CA PRO A 109 -17.40 35.59 -14.24
C PRO A 109 -15.96 35.77 -13.75
N GLU A 110 -15.69 36.93 -13.15
CA GLU A 110 -14.33 37.35 -12.77
C GLU A 110 -13.70 36.39 -11.75
N ASP A 111 -14.44 35.99 -10.72
CA ASP A 111 -13.94 35.10 -9.65
C ASP A 111 -13.53 33.73 -10.21
N GLU A 112 -14.36 33.11 -11.05
CA GLU A 112 -14.06 31.84 -11.70
C GLU A 112 -12.90 31.98 -12.71
N SER A 113 -12.84 33.09 -13.43
CA SER A 113 -11.76 33.37 -14.39
C SER A 113 -10.40 33.49 -13.69
N ILE A 114 -10.36 34.14 -12.51
CA ILE A 114 -9.16 34.22 -11.66
C ILE A 114 -8.71 32.82 -11.24
N ILE A 115 -9.63 31.97 -10.78
CA ILE A 115 -9.31 30.59 -10.35
C ILE A 115 -8.79 29.76 -11.53
N LEU A 116 -9.47 29.80 -12.68
CA LEU A 116 -9.06 29.06 -13.89
C LEU A 116 -7.68 29.50 -14.39
N SER A 117 -7.42 30.81 -14.39
CA SER A 117 -6.11 31.37 -14.76
C SER A 117 -5.03 30.96 -13.76
N SER A 118 -5.35 30.95 -12.46
CA SER A 118 -4.46 30.47 -11.39
C SER A 118 -4.07 29.01 -11.58
N PHE A 119 -5.02 28.14 -11.97
CA PHE A 119 -4.73 26.74 -12.26
C PHE A 119 -3.72 26.60 -13.38
N TYR A 120 -3.98 27.23 -14.53
CA TYR A 120 -3.07 27.20 -15.68
C TYR A 120 -1.67 27.69 -15.30
N ASN A 121 -1.57 28.85 -14.65
CA ASN A 121 -0.29 29.43 -14.27
C ASN A 121 0.50 28.53 -13.31
N SER A 122 -0.20 27.90 -12.35
CA SER A 122 0.42 27.02 -11.36
C SER A 122 1.02 25.77 -11.98
N ILE A 123 0.32 25.11 -12.91
CA ILE A 123 0.81 23.88 -13.55
C ILE A 123 1.81 24.17 -14.68
N ALA A 124 1.63 25.27 -15.42
CA ALA A 124 2.55 25.68 -16.49
C ALA A 124 3.93 26.13 -15.96
N ALA A 125 3.99 26.65 -14.74
CA ALA A 125 5.24 27.09 -14.11
C ALA A 125 6.12 25.92 -13.63
N LEU A 126 5.60 24.69 -13.61
CA LEU A 126 6.34 23.54 -13.08
C LEU A 126 7.48 23.11 -13.99
N SER A 127 8.59 22.71 -13.39
CA SER A 127 9.73 22.18 -14.13
C SER A 127 10.43 21.05 -13.40
N VAL A 128 11.03 20.15 -14.19
CA VAL A 128 11.81 19.01 -13.69
C VAL A 128 12.97 19.45 -12.78
N LYS A 129 13.50 20.66 -12.99
CA LYS A 129 14.58 21.22 -12.15
C LYS A 129 14.16 21.36 -10.68
N GLN A 130 12.88 21.56 -10.41
CA GLN A 130 12.35 21.68 -9.05
C GLN A 130 12.40 20.32 -8.34
N VAL A 131 12.10 19.24 -9.06
CA VAL A 131 12.22 17.86 -8.56
C VAL A 131 13.70 17.52 -8.32
N GLU A 132 14.59 17.85 -9.25
CA GLU A 132 16.03 17.61 -9.10
C GLU A 132 16.67 18.38 -7.92
N LYS A 133 16.07 19.51 -7.54
CA LYS A 133 16.44 20.30 -6.36
C LYS A 133 15.73 19.86 -5.08
N ASN A 134 14.84 18.88 -5.17
CA ASN A 134 14.01 18.41 -4.06
C ASN A 134 13.18 19.55 -3.42
N GLU A 135 12.61 20.43 -4.27
CA GLU A 135 11.72 21.49 -3.82
C GLU A 135 10.43 20.90 -3.23
N LEU A 136 9.93 21.51 -2.16
CA LEU A 136 8.66 21.12 -1.54
C LEU A 136 7.51 21.70 -2.35
N PHE A 137 6.75 20.82 -3.00
CA PHE A 137 5.52 21.19 -3.69
C PHE A 137 4.34 21.27 -2.70
N ASP A 138 3.42 22.21 -2.95
CA ASP A 138 2.17 22.31 -2.19
C ASP A 138 1.02 22.72 -3.12
N PHE A 139 0.16 21.75 -3.44
CA PHE A 139 -1.03 21.92 -4.27
C PHE A 139 -2.32 21.84 -3.44
N ARG A 140 -2.25 21.97 -2.11
CA ARG A 140 -3.47 21.98 -1.25
C ARG A 140 -4.40 23.12 -1.64
N GLY A 141 -3.84 24.32 -1.88
CA GLY A 141 -4.59 25.48 -2.38
C GLY A 141 -5.26 25.19 -3.72
N PHE A 142 -4.50 24.67 -4.70
CA PHE A 142 -5.00 24.27 -6.01
C PHE A 142 -6.19 23.30 -5.91
N ARG A 143 -6.05 22.23 -5.13
CA ARG A 143 -7.12 21.22 -4.96
C ARG A 143 -8.35 21.80 -4.27
N LEU A 144 -8.16 22.68 -3.30
CA LEU A 144 -9.27 23.33 -2.59
C LEU A 144 -9.99 24.35 -3.49
N ASP A 145 -9.26 25.07 -4.32
CA ASP A 145 -9.84 26.00 -5.30
C ASP A 145 -10.63 25.26 -6.38
N TRP A 146 -10.18 24.06 -6.79
CA TRP A 146 -11.00 23.22 -7.67
C TRP A 146 -12.30 22.81 -6.98
N PHE A 147 -12.25 22.48 -5.69
CA PHE A 147 -13.46 22.17 -4.93
C PHE A 147 -14.39 23.38 -4.79
N ARG A 148 -13.85 24.58 -4.56
CA ARG A 148 -14.63 25.83 -4.56
C ARG A 148 -15.28 26.10 -5.91
N LEU A 149 -14.53 25.95 -7.00
CA LEU A 149 -15.05 26.15 -8.35
C LEU A 149 -16.18 25.18 -8.66
N GLN A 150 -16.07 23.91 -8.25
CA GLN A 150 -17.17 22.95 -8.35
C GLN A 150 -18.41 23.45 -7.61
N ALA A 151 -18.27 24.00 -6.40
CA ALA A 151 -19.40 24.55 -5.65
C ALA A 151 -20.04 25.75 -6.37
N TYR A 152 -19.23 26.69 -6.88
CA TYR A 152 -19.73 27.89 -7.57
C TYR A 152 -20.44 27.54 -8.90
N SER A 153 -19.95 26.52 -9.60
CA SER A 153 -20.44 26.15 -10.93
C SER A 153 -21.48 25.03 -10.94
N SER A 154 -21.84 24.48 -9.77
CA SER A 154 -22.84 23.40 -9.63
C SER A 154 -24.15 23.85 -8.98
N VAL A 155 -24.25 25.10 -8.53
CA VAL A 155 -25.52 25.65 -8.02
C VAL A 155 -26.49 25.99 -9.17
N SER A 156 -27.78 25.99 -8.85
CA SER A 156 -28.82 26.39 -9.82
C SER A 156 -28.60 27.83 -10.28
N LYS A 157 -28.65 28.06 -11.59
CA LYS A 157 -28.44 29.36 -12.24
C LYS A 157 -27.03 29.94 -12.04
N ALA A 158 -26.01 29.09 -11.85
CA ALA A 158 -24.62 29.52 -11.91
C ALA A 158 -24.32 30.17 -13.27
N ALA A 159 -23.50 31.22 -13.27
CA ALA A 159 -23.11 31.90 -14.50
C ALA A 159 -22.20 31.02 -15.37
N LEU A 160 -21.34 30.22 -14.74
CA LEU A 160 -20.62 29.11 -15.35
C LEU A 160 -21.25 27.79 -14.87
N GLU A 161 -21.94 27.06 -15.74
CA GLU A 161 -22.57 25.80 -15.37
C GLU A 161 -21.67 24.60 -15.72
N LEU A 162 -21.13 23.91 -14.70
CA LEU A 162 -20.19 22.79 -14.92
C LEU A 162 -20.81 21.63 -15.72
N LYS A 163 -22.13 21.43 -15.60
CA LYS A 163 -22.87 20.41 -16.35
C LYS A 163 -22.75 20.60 -17.87
N ASN A 164 -22.57 21.84 -18.35
CA ASN A 164 -22.41 22.17 -19.76
C ASN A 164 -20.93 22.07 -20.21
N HIS A 165 -20.00 21.95 -19.26
CA HIS A 165 -18.55 21.88 -19.48
C HIS A 165 -17.96 20.60 -18.86
N GLN A 166 -18.52 19.45 -19.20
CA GLN A 166 -18.13 18.16 -18.60
C GLN A 166 -16.66 17.80 -18.86
N ASP A 167 -16.11 18.20 -20.00
CA ASP A 167 -14.72 17.90 -20.34
C ASP A 167 -13.74 18.67 -19.46
N LEU A 168 -14.07 19.92 -19.09
CA LEU A 168 -13.33 20.67 -18.07
C LEU A 168 -13.37 19.93 -16.73
N ALA A 169 -14.54 19.47 -16.30
CA ALA A 169 -14.68 18.76 -15.03
C ALA A 169 -13.85 17.47 -14.99
N LYS A 170 -13.94 16.65 -16.05
CA LYS A 170 -13.17 15.40 -16.17
C LYS A 170 -11.67 15.68 -16.19
N HIS A 171 -11.24 16.66 -17.00
CA HIS A 171 -9.83 17.02 -17.10
C HIS A 171 -9.30 17.55 -15.77
N MET A 172 -10.02 18.44 -15.10
CA MET A 172 -9.60 18.96 -13.79
C MET A 172 -9.50 17.86 -12.72
N ASN A 173 -10.37 16.85 -12.73
CA ASN A 173 -10.22 15.69 -11.85
C ASN A 173 -8.94 14.89 -12.14
N THR A 174 -8.59 14.72 -13.42
CA THR A 174 -7.32 14.11 -13.83
C THR A 174 -6.13 14.96 -13.39
N VAL A 175 -6.17 16.28 -13.59
CA VAL A 175 -5.14 17.21 -13.13
C VAL A 175 -4.98 17.15 -11.61
N VAL A 176 -6.07 17.10 -10.85
CA VAL A 176 -6.00 16.93 -9.39
C VAL A 176 -5.31 15.64 -9.01
N PHE A 177 -5.62 14.52 -9.68
CA PHE A 177 -4.89 13.27 -9.48
C PHE A 177 -3.39 13.46 -9.77
N HIS A 178 -3.02 14.10 -10.88
CA HIS A 178 -1.63 14.39 -11.22
C HIS A 178 -0.93 15.26 -10.16
N THR A 179 -1.60 16.28 -9.60
CA THR A 179 -1.03 17.08 -8.50
C THR A 179 -0.75 16.22 -7.27
N LYS A 180 -1.65 15.29 -6.91
CA LYS A 180 -1.45 14.38 -5.78
C LYS A 180 -0.23 13.46 -5.97
N MET A 181 0.12 13.13 -7.21
CA MET A 181 1.32 12.36 -7.52
C MET A 181 2.62 13.14 -7.33
N VAL A 182 2.51 14.46 -7.15
CA VAL A 182 3.66 15.34 -6.89
C VAL A 182 3.84 15.60 -5.40
N ASP A 183 2.79 16.01 -4.67
CA ASP A 183 2.90 16.49 -3.29
C ASP A 183 2.12 15.68 -2.23
N PHE A 184 1.43 14.61 -2.62
CA PHE A 184 0.46 13.92 -1.74
C PHE A 184 0.56 12.39 -1.82
N LEU A 185 1.75 11.87 -2.16
CA LEU A 185 1.96 10.43 -2.36
C LEU A 185 1.80 9.63 -1.07
N ASP A 186 2.30 10.13 0.06
CA ASP A 186 2.20 9.43 1.35
C ASP A 186 0.73 9.30 1.80
N GLU A 187 -0.04 10.38 1.69
CA GLU A 187 -1.46 10.36 1.96
C GLU A 187 -2.24 9.50 0.96
N MET A 188 -1.88 9.48 -0.32
CA MET A 188 -2.50 8.58 -1.31
C MET A 188 -2.27 7.10 -0.96
N ILE A 189 -1.08 6.74 -0.51
CA ILE A 189 -0.77 5.39 -0.02
C ILE A 189 -1.65 5.04 1.18
N ASN A 190 -1.79 5.95 2.13
CA ASN A 190 -2.63 5.72 3.32
C ASN A 190 -4.13 5.66 2.93
N GLU A 191 -4.61 6.58 2.10
CA GLU A 191 -5.99 6.63 1.63
C GLU A 191 -6.39 5.34 0.93
N THR A 192 -5.48 4.70 0.17
CA THR A 192 -5.77 3.50 -0.62
C THR A 192 -5.38 2.18 0.03
N GLY A 193 -4.40 2.17 0.94
CA GLY A 193 -3.82 0.94 1.46
C GLY A 193 -3.73 0.84 2.97
N ASP A 194 -4.34 1.75 3.74
CA ASP A 194 -4.29 1.70 5.20
C ASP A 194 -4.98 0.45 5.77
N LEU A 195 -4.28 -0.17 6.73
CA LEU A 195 -4.71 -1.38 7.43
C LEU A 195 -4.72 -1.18 8.95
N SER A 196 -4.83 0.07 9.39
CA SER A 196 -4.88 0.42 10.82
C SER A 196 -6.03 -0.26 11.55
N ILE A 197 -7.08 -0.68 10.83
CA ILE A 197 -8.23 -1.46 11.35
C ILE A 197 -7.80 -2.66 12.22
N TYR A 198 -6.65 -3.27 11.93
CA TYR A 198 -6.13 -4.42 12.68
C TYR A 198 -5.89 -4.09 14.16
N CYS A 199 -5.72 -2.82 14.53
CA CYS A 199 -5.61 -2.39 15.92
C CYS A 199 -6.89 -2.64 16.74
N PHE A 200 -8.04 -2.81 16.07
CA PHE A 200 -9.33 -3.14 16.68
C PHE A 200 -9.70 -4.63 16.54
N TYR A 201 -8.95 -5.38 15.72
CA TYR A 201 -9.15 -6.81 15.45
C TYR A 201 -7.94 -7.65 15.91
N THR A 202 -7.31 -7.28 17.02
CA THR A 202 -6.02 -7.86 17.44
C THR A 202 -6.07 -9.37 17.67
N THR A 203 -7.16 -9.90 18.23
CA THR A 203 -7.34 -11.35 18.41
C THR A 203 -7.33 -12.11 17.08
N LEU A 204 -8.00 -11.55 16.06
CA LEU A 204 -8.01 -12.12 14.72
C LEU A 204 -6.63 -11.98 14.05
N PHE A 205 -5.95 -10.86 14.31
CA PHE A 205 -4.61 -10.61 13.80
C PHE A 205 -3.59 -11.63 14.33
N GLU A 206 -3.63 -11.93 15.63
CA GLU A 206 -2.82 -12.99 16.25
C GLU A 206 -3.12 -14.36 15.65
N HIS A 207 -4.41 -14.67 15.43
CA HIS A 207 -4.82 -15.94 14.85
C HIS A 207 -4.30 -16.11 13.42
N GLN A 208 -4.45 -15.08 12.59
CA GLN A 208 -3.94 -15.08 11.21
C GLN A 208 -2.41 -15.25 11.15
N PHE A 209 -1.68 -14.64 12.10
CA PHE A 209 -0.23 -14.84 12.20
C PHE A 209 0.12 -16.29 12.55
N LYS A 210 -0.52 -16.88 13.56
CA LYS A 210 -0.27 -18.27 13.94
C LYS A 210 -0.54 -19.23 12.79
N GLN A 211 -1.62 -19.00 12.04
CA GLN A 211 -1.95 -19.77 10.84
C GLN A 211 -0.90 -19.58 9.73
N CYS A 212 -0.39 -18.36 9.56
CA CYS A 212 0.75 -18.11 8.67
C CYS A 212 1.96 -18.94 9.11
N MET A 213 2.27 -19.00 10.40
CA MET A 213 3.38 -19.78 10.98
C MET A 213 3.13 -21.29 11.03
N GLU A 214 1.92 -21.79 10.80
CA GLU A 214 1.66 -23.23 10.66
C GLU A 214 1.87 -23.71 9.21
N PHE A 215 1.71 -22.83 8.22
CA PHE A 215 1.75 -23.19 6.81
C PHE A 215 3.02 -22.69 6.11
N LEU A 216 3.98 -23.59 5.90
CA LEU A 216 5.32 -23.29 5.36
C LEU A 216 5.33 -22.43 4.09
N ALA A 217 4.37 -22.60 3.16
CA ALA A 217 4.33 -21.82 1.93
C ALA A 217 4.00 -20.33 2.16
N GLN A 218 3.42 -19.99 3.31
CA GLN A 218 3.08 -18.63 3.72
C GLN A 218 4.09 -18.04 4.72
N HIS A 219 4.92 -18.85 5.39
CA HIS A 219 5.97 -18.39 6.31
C HIS A 219 6.80 -17.23 5.76
N ARG A 220 7.13 -17.28 4.47
CA ARG A 220 7.90 -16.25 3.76
C ARG A 220 7.28 -14.84 3.83
N TYR A 221 5.97 -14.74 4.08
CA TYR A 221 5.23 -13.49 4.16
C TYR A 221 4.99 -13.03 5.60
N SER A 222 5.46 -13.77 6.62
CA SER A 222 5.25 -13.49 8.05
C SER A 222 5.69 -12.09 8.50
N ILE A 223 6.64 -11.46 7.80
CA ILE A 223 7.08 -10.09 8.09
C ILE A 223 5.96 -9.05 7.97
N ILE A 224 4.88 -9.36 7.26
CA ILE A 224 3.78 -8.41 7.07
C ILE A 224 3.06 -8.05 8.37
N PHE A 225 2.98 -8.98 9.32
CA PHE A 225 2.28 -8.76 10.59
C PHE A 225 2.94 -7.64 11.43
N PRO A 226 4.26 -7.67 11.69
CA PRO A 226 4.91 -6.54 12.37
C PRO A 226 4.91 -5.25 11.52
N MET A 227 4.93 -5.34 10.18
CA MET A 227 4.85 -4.14 9.32
C MET A 227 3.51 -3.41 9.46
N ILE A 228 2.39 -4.14 9.47
CA ILE A 228 1.04 -3.58 9.64
C ILE A 228 0.89 -2.86 11.00
N CYS A 229 1.63 -3.25 12.04
CA CYS A 229 1.63 -2.49 13.31
C CYS A 229 2.04 -1.02 13.10
N GLY A 230 2.84 -0.71 12.07
CA GLY A 230 3.17 0.66 11.69
C GLY A 230 1.96 1.50 11.26
N HIS A 231 0.87 0.86 10.81
CA HIS A 231 -0.35 1.55 10.37
C HIS A 231 -1.23 2.00 11.53
N PHE A 232 -1.07 1.45 12.74
CA PHE A 232 -2.03 1.66 13.84
C PHE A 232 -2.20 3.13 14.21
N MET A 233 -1.19 3.98 13.98
CA MET A 233 -1.26 5.41 14.26
C MET A 233 -2.15 6.19 13.28
N ASN A 234 -2.42 5.62 12.10
CA ASN A 234 -3.33 6.21 11.12
C ASN A 234 -4.80 6.16 11.58
N ALA A 235 -5.15 5.29 12.53
CA ALA A 235 -6.49 5.23 13.12
C ALA A 235 -6.80 6.42 14.04
N THR A 236 -5.78 7.16 14.48
CA THR A 236 -5.95 8.25 15.46
C THR A 236 -6.46 9.53 14.82
N HIS A 237 -7.28 10.27 15.55
CA HIS A 237 -7.76 11.59 15.12
C HIS A 237 -7.35 12.68 16.12
N SER A 238 -7.10 13.90 15.64
CA SER A 238 -6.70 15.04 16.48
C SER A 238 -7.77 15.45 17.51
N LEU A 239 -9.03 15.11 17.26
CA LEU A 239 -10.16 15.33 18.16
C LEU A 239 -10.32 14.26 19.25
N CYS A 240 -9.57 13.16 19.18
CA CYS A 240 -9.51 12.15 20.25
C CYS A 240 -8.05 11.82 20.60
N PRO A 241 -7.32 12.75 21.22
CA PRO A 241 -5.92 12.52 21.60
C PRO A 241 -5.75 11.44 22.69
N GLU A 242 -6.80 11.14 23.44
CA GLU A 242 -6.78 10.23 24.60
C GLU A 242 -6.43 8.79 24.20
N GLU A 243 -6.89 8.33 23.04
CA GLU A 243 -6.64 6.97 22.56
C GLU A 243 -5.24 6.78 21.93
N ARG A 244 -4.60 7.86 21.48
CA ARG A 244 -3.34 7.81 20.70
C ARG A 244 -2.22 7.08 21.45
N ALA A 245 -2.06 7.37 22.74
CA ALA A 245 -1.03 6.72 23.55
C ALA A 245 -1.31 5.23 23.78
N SER A 246 -2.59 4.86 23.90
CA SER A 246 -3.02 3.46 24.05
C SER A 246 -2.73 2.67 22.77
N LEU A 247 -3.18 3.18 21.62
CA LEU A 247 -2.94 2.56 20.31
C LEU A 247 -1.43 2.43 20.01
N GLY A 248 -0.62 3.43 20.39
CA GLY A 248 0.83 3.41 20.18
C GLY A 248 1.54 2.35 21.01
N LYS A 249 1.10 2.13 22.25
CA LYS A 249 1.61 1.03 23.07
C LYS A 249 1.22 -0.32 22.49
N THR A 250 -0.02 -0.45 22.02
CA THR A 250 -0.52 -1.67 21.40
C THR A 250 0.27 -2.02 20.14
N SER A 251 0.55 -1.05 19.26
CA SER A 251 1.32 -1.31 18.04
C SER A 251 2.73 -1.83 18.33
N VAL A 252 3.46 -1.18 19.24
CA VAL A 252 4.81 -1.59 19.63
C VAL A 252 4.80 -2.96 20.30
N LYS A 253 3.83 -3.21 21.18
CA LYS A 253 3.66 -4.52 21.85
C LYS A 253 3.49 -5.64 20.83
N TYR A 254 2.60 -5.46 19.86
CA TYR A 254 2.34 -6.48 18.83
C TYR A 254 3.52 -6.67 17.88
N ALA A 255 4.15 -5.58 17.43
CA ALA A 255 5.34 -5.67 16.59
C ALA A 255 6.46 -6.46 17.29
N HIS A 256 6.71 -6.19 18.57
CA HIS A 256 7.69 -6.94 19.36
C HIS A 256 7.31 -8.41 19.53
N TRP A 257 6.03 -8.70 19.80
CA TRP A 257 5.55 -10.07 19.93
C TRP A 257 5.74 -10.86 18.64
N PHE A 258 5.28 -10.36 17.48
CA PHE A 258 5.45 -11.04 16.19
C PHE A 258 6.92 -11.34 15.88
N LEU A 259 7.81 -10.35 16.06
CA LEU A 259 9.24 -10.53 15.81
C LEU A 259 9.87 -11.57 16.75
N THR A 260 9.40 -11.65 18.00
CA THR A 260 9.89 -12.63 18.98
C THR A 260 9.43 -14.05 18.63
N GLU A 261 8.17 -14.23 18.23
CA GLU A 261 7.65 -15.52 17.78
C GLU A 261 8.38 -15.99 16.52
N MET A 262 8.55 -15.11 15.52
CA MET A 262 9.32 -15.41 14.31
C MET A 262 10.75 -15.84 14.62
N SER A 263 11.43 -15.12 15.52
CA SER A 263 12.79 -15.46 15.96
C SER A 263 12.85 -16.82 16.66
N THR A 264 11.85 -17.11 17.50
CA THR A 264 11.75 -18.38 18.22
C THR A 264 11.59 -19.56 17.25
N GLU A 265 10.72 -19.43 16.25
CA GLU A 265 10.52 -20.44 15.21
C GLU A 265 11.79 -20.65 14.37
N ILE A 266 12.48 -19.56 13.99
CA ILE A 266 13.77 -19.67 13.28
C ILE A 266 14.80 -20.43 14.12
N ASN A 267 14.90 -20.14 15.42
CA ASN A 267 15.81 -20.85 16.31
C ASN A 267 15.48 -22.34 16.44
N GLN A 268 14.20 -22.70 16.49
CA GLN A 268 13.77 -24.11 16.51
C GLN A 268 14.17 -24.84 15.22
N VAL A 269 13.93 -24.23 14.05
CA VAL A 269 14.30 -24.79 12.75
C VAL A 269 15.82 -24.99 12.65
N ILE A 270 16.61 -23.97 13.03
CA ILE A 270 18.07 -24.06 13.03
C ILE A 270 18.55 -25.17 13.97
N THR A 271 17.96 -25.25 15.18
CA THR A 271 18.30 -26.30 16.15
C THR A 271 18.04 -27.69 15.57
N HIS A 272 16.88 -27.90 14.94
CA HIS A 272 16.55 -29.18 14.33
C HIS A 272 17.50 -29.55 13.17
N VAL A 273 17.88 -28.57 12.33
CA VAL A 273 18.86 -28.78 11.26
C VAL A 273 20.23 -29.16 11.83
N CYS A 274 20.66 -28.51 12.91
CA CYS A 274 21.90 -28.85 13.61
C CYS A 274 21.86 -30.27 14.19
N GLU A 275 20.76 -30.67 14.83
CA GLU A 275 20.55 -32.03 15.35
C GLU A 275 20.64 -33.09 14.25
N GLU A 276 19.95 -32.89 13.14
CA GLU A 276 20.00 -33.79 11.98
C GLU A 276 21.41 -33.85 11.37
N THR A 277 22.11 -32.72 11.30
CA THR A 277 23.50 -32.68 10.80
C THR A 277 24.43 -33.52 11.68
N VAL A 278 24.31 -33.39 13.01
CA VAL A 278 25.10 -34.20 13.96
C VAL A 278 24.77 -35.69 13.81
N ILE A 279 23.49 -36.06 13.65
CA ILE A 279 23.08 -37.45 13.42
C ILE A 279 23.69 -38.00 12.12
N MET A 280 23.71 -37.21 11.05
CA MET A 280 24.33 -37.58 9.78
C MET A 280 25.85 -37.77 9.91
N ASP A 281 26.54 -36.85 10.59
CA ASP A 281 27.98 -36.94 10.83
C ASP A 281 28.36 -38.19 11.63
N LEU A 282 27.55 -38.54 12.65
CA LEU A 282 27.73 -39.78 13.40
C LEU A 282 27.56 -41.01 12.52
N LYS A 283 26.54 -41.05 11.65
CA LYS A 283 26.32 -42.17 10.72
C LYS A 283 27.48 -42.31 9.73
N VAL A 284 27.96 -41.20 9.17
CA VAL A 284 29.10 -41.19 8.24
C VAL A 284 30.36 -41.65 8.98
N GLY A 285 30.65 -41.12 10.17
CA GLY A 285 31.79 -41.55 11.00
C GLY A 285 31.78 -43.04 11.34
N VAL A 286 30.61 -43.62 11.60
CA VAL A 286 30.41 -45.06 11.82
C VAL A 286 30.70 -45.88 10.54
N VAL A 287 30.27 -45.39 9.38
CA VAL A 287 30.58 -46.02 8.08
C VAL A 287 32.10 -46.01 7.82
N TRP A 288 32.78 -44.88 8.03
CA TRP A 288 34.24 -44.81 7.89
C TRP A 288 35.00 -45.75 8.84
N THR A 289 34.51 -45.94 10.07
CA THR A 289 35.12 -46.88 11.02
C THR A 289 34.86 -48.33 10.67
N LEU A 290 33.69 -48.67 10.13
CA LEU A 290 33.38 -50.00 9.61
C LEU A 290 34.19 -50.33 8.36
N GLU A 291 34.32 -49.39 7.42
CA GLU A 291 35.16 -49.56 6.23
C GLU A 291 36.64 -49.71 6.58
N ARG A 292 37.18 -48.92 7.53
CA ARG A 292 38.54 -49.13 8.05
C ARG A 292 38.71 -50.50 8.69
N LYS A 293 37.74 -50.98 9.50
CA LYS A 293 37.81 -52.32 10.09
C LYS A 293 37.76 -53.42 9.02
N MET A 294 36.98 -53.25 7.95
CA MET A 294 36.98 -54.20 6.83
C MET A 294 38.26 -54.16 5.99
N TYR A 295 38.84 -52.99 5.74
CA TYR A 295 40.08 -52.85 4.99
C TYR A 295 41.31 -53.32 5.77
N TYR A 296 41.44 -52.98 7.05
CA TYR A 296 42.57 -53.39 7.88
C TYR A 296 42.39 -54.78 8.52
N GLY A 297 41.16 -55.27 8.67
CA GLY A 297 40.87 -56.60 9.20
C GLY A 297 41.11 -57.75 8.21
N ARG A 298 41.24 -57.47 6.91
CA ARG A 298 41.59 -58.49 5.90
C ARG A 298 43.10 -58.74 5.75
N ASN A 299 43.96 -57.90 6.33
CA ASN A 299 45.42 -58.05 6.25
C ASN A 299 46.05 -58.82 7.45
N LEU A 300 45.24 -59.58 8.20
CA LEU A 300 45.66 -60.32 9.39
C LEU A 300 45.33 -61.83 9.33
N LYS A 301 45.36 -62.44 8.13
CA LYS A 301 45.41 -63.89 7.99
C LYS A 301 46.58 -64.32 7.13
#